data_AF-A0A0J7YUV9-F1
#
_entry.id   AF-A0A0J7YUV9-F1
#
_cell.length_a   1.000
_cell.length_b   1.000
_cell.length_c   1.000
_cell.angle_alpha   90.00
_cell.angle_beta   90.00
_cell.angle_gamma   90.00
#
_symmetry.space_group_name_H-M   'P 1'
#
loop_
_entity.id
_entity.type
_entity.pdbx_description
1 polymer ?
#
loop_
_entity_poly.entity_id
_entity_poly.type
_entity_poly.pdbx_seq_one_letter_code
_entity_poly.pdbx_strand_id
1 'polypeptide(L)'
;MEHTVVCCECGKPIPLSQDIYALDGEWQRRFPSMNGTLACHDCAVGTQWSCQRPGGSEYVDGHIAASGRSQMQDFDSWSHILGNGTHRAMVIKYPGAGLRQGAEEYLRDAAQRRGVAPALARELRAAISDWDSSTAPVRLNGVSHS
;
A
#
# COMPACT_ATOMS: atom_id res chain seq x y z
N MET A 1 1.68 -12.40 -19.24
CA MET A 1 2.26 -12.49 -17.89
C MET A 1 1.25 -11.89 -16.94
N GLU A 2 0.82 -12.68 -15.95
CA GLU A 2 -0.22 -12.29 -15.00
C GLU A 2 0.47 -11.69 -13.78
N HIS A 3 0.63 -10.37 -13.76
CA HIS A 3 1.18 -9.68 -12.60
C HIS A 3 0.14 -9.70 -11.48
N THR A 4 0.48 -10.39 -10.40
CA THR A 4 -0.44 -10.57 -9.28
C THR A 4 -0.05 -9.61 -8.15
N VAL A 5 -0.97 -8.73 -7.75
CA VAL A 5 -0.85 -8.03 -6.47
C VAL A 5 -1.50 -8.89 -5.39
N VAL A 6 -0.81 -9.10 -4.28
CA VAL A 6 -1.40 -9.73 -3.09
C VAL A 6 -2.00 -8.69 -2.17
N CYS A 7 -3.14 -8.99 -1.53
CA CYS A 7 -3.75 -8.13 -0.53
C CYS A 7 -2.80 -7.91 0.66
N CYS A 8 -2.63 -6.66 1.08
CA CYS A 8 -1.72 -6.30 2.16
C CYS A 8 -2.11 -6.93 3.51
N GLU A 9 -3.38 -7.25 3.75
CA GLU A 9 -3.84 -7.83 5.01
C GLU A 9 -3.91 -9.38 4.95
N CYS A 10 -4.68 -9.94 4.02
CA CYS A 10 -4.89 -11.40 3.99
C CYS A 10 -3.89 -12.19 3.12
N GLY A 11 -2.99 -11.51 2.41
CA GLY A 11 -1.97 -12.13 1.57
C GLY A 11 -2.48 -12.84 0.30
N LYS A 12 -3.79 -12.86 0.07
CA LYS A 12 -4.39 -13.50 -1.12
C LYS A 12 -4.17 -12.66 -2.38
N PRO A 13 -3.95 -13.28 -3.55
CA PRO A 13 -4.01 -12.60 -4.85
C PRO A 13 -5.30 -11.77 -5.02
N ILE A 14 -5.17 -10.54 -5.51
CA ILE A 14 -6.30 -9.70 -5.90
C ILE A 14 -6.56 -9.91 -7.41
N PRO A 15 -7.74 -10.40 -7.81
CA PRO A 15 -8.08 -10.56 -9.23
C PRO A 15 -8.01 -9.23 -10.00
N LEU A 16 -7.56 -9.29 -11.26
CA LEU A 16 -7.50 -8.10 -12.14
C LEU A 16 -8.86 -7.45 -12.41
N SER A 17 -9.95 -8.21 -12.26
CA SER A 17 -11.33 -7.74 -12.42
C SER A 17 -11.87 -7.02 -11.19
N GLN A 18 -11.13 -7.00 -10.08
CA GLN A 18 -11.56 -6.42 -8.81
C GLN A 18 -10.86 -5.08 -8.58
N ASP A 19 -11.57 -4.17 -7.90
CA ASP A 19 -10.98 -2.94 -7.39
C ASP A 19 -9.99 -3.21 -6.25
N ILE A 20 -8.92 -2.42 -6.22
CA ILE A 20 -7.96 -2.34 -5.13
C ILE A 20 -8.25 -1.09 -4.30
N TYR A 21 -8.12 -1.22 -2.98
CA TYR A 21 -8.32 -0.13 -2.02
C TYR A 21 -6.98 0.25 -1.40
N ALA A 22 -6.66 1.54 -1.36
CA ALA A 22 -5.51 2.04 -0.63
C ALA A 22 -5.92 2.39 0.80
N LEU A 23 -5.20 1.82 1.76
CA LEU A 23 -5.42 2.02 3.19
C LEU A 23 -4.37 2.98 3.77
N ASP A 24 -4.73 3.71 4.82
CA ASP A 24 -3.84 4.68 5.47
C ASP A 24 -3.08 4.09 6.67
N GLY A 25 -2.42 4.98 7.43
CA GLY A 25 -1.61 4.59 8.58
C GLY A 25 -2.40 4.01 9.75
N GLU A 26 -3.69 4.34 9.91
CA GLU A 26 -4.51 3.79 10.99
C GLU A 26 -4.76 2.29 10.78
N TRP A 27 -4.96 1.87 9.53
CA TRP A 27 -4.99 0.44 9.18
C TRP A 27 -3.68 -0.24 9.52
N GLN A 28 -2.54 0.34 9.15
CA GLN A 28 -1.23 -0.25 9.47
C GLN A 28 -0.98 -0.36 10.98
N ARG A 29 -1.44 0.63 11.76
CA ARG A 29 -1.37 0.59 13.22
C ARG A 29 -2.17 -0.57 13.81
N ARG A 30 -3.38 -0.81 13.29
CA ARG A 30 -4.28 -1.87 13.78
C ARG A 30 -3.85 -3.26 13.31
N PHE A 31 -3.26 -3.35 12.12
CA PHE A 31 -2.83 -4.59 11.50
C PHE A 31 -1.33 -4.51 11.18
N PRO A 32 -0.45 -4.59 12.19
CA PRO A 32 0.99 -4.37 12.02
C PRO A 32 1.69 -5.41 11.14
N SER A 33 1.05 -6.55 10.87
CA SER A 33 1.53 -7.57 9.94
C SER A 33 1.25 -7.25 8.47
N MET A 34 0.54 -6.14 8.17
CA MET A 34 0.24 -5.76 6.79
C MET A 34 1.51 -5.58 5.97
N ASN A 35 1.51 -6.13 4.76
CA ASN A 35 2.59 -5.92 3.79
C ASN A 35 2.15 -4.91 2.72
N GLY A 36 2.57 -3.65 2.87
CA GLY A 36 2.11 -2.56 2.01
C GLY A 36 0.76 -1.99 2.46
N THR A 37 -0.01 -1.46 1.52
CA THR A 37 -1.27 -0.72 1.83
C THR A 37 -2.39 -0.95 0.81
N LEU A 38 -2.19 -1.81 -0.20
CA LEU A 38 -3.20 -2.14 -1.19
C LEU A 38 -4.01 -3.37 -0.74
N ALA A 39 -5.30 -3.21 -0.47
CA ALA A 39 -6.17 -4.26 0.02
C ALA A 39 -7.21 -4.70 -1.02
N CYS A 40 -7.65 -5.96 -0.91
CA CYS A 40 -8.83 -6.44 -1.62
C CYS A 40 -10.11 -5.85 -0.99
N HIS A 41 -11.21 -5.92 -1.73
CA HIS A 41 -12.54 -5.50 -1.27
C HIS A 41 -12.91 -6.12 0.08
N ASP A 42 -12.73 -7.43 0.24
CA ASP A 42 -13.21 -8.13 1.44
C ASP A 42 -12.50 -7.66 2.71
N CYS A 43 -11.20 -7.36 2.62
CA CYS A 43 -10.43 -6.80 3.73
C CYS A 43 -10.77 -5.31 3.96
N ALA A 44 -10.76 -4.49 2.91
CA ALA A 44 -10.95 -3.06 3.05
C ALA A 44 -12.38 -2.66 3.45
N VAL A 45 -13.37 -3.32 2.85
CA VAL A 45 -14.80 -2.99 3.00
C VAL A 45 -15.47 -3.94 3.98
N GLY A 46 -15.09 -5.21 4.03
CA GLY A 46 -15.69 -6.20 4.91
C GLY A 46 -15.21 -6.14 6.36
N THR A 47 -14.04 -5.57 6.63
CA THR A 47 -13.52 -5.39 8.00
C THR A 47 -14.01 -4.08 8.60
N GLN A 48 -14.74 -4.17 9.72
CA GLN A 48 -15.29 -3.02 10.42
C GLN A 48 -14.69 -2.86 11.82
N TRP A 49 -14.31 -1.62 12.15
CA TRP A 49 -13.91 -1.22 13.48
C TRP A 49 -14.22 0.27 13.68
N SER A 50 -14.40 0.71 14.93
CA SER A 50 -14.62 2.12 15.25
C SER A 50 -13.32 2.83 15.64
N CYS A 51 -13.22 4.11 15.28
CA CYS A 51 -12.16 5.01 15.74
C CYS A 51 -12.36 5.43 17.20
N GLN A 52 -13.60 5.36 17.71
CA GLN A 52 -13.98 5.86 19.02
C GLN A 52 -14.15 4.74 20.05
N ARG A 53 -13.93 5.09 21.32
CA ARG A 53 -14.27 4.24 22.46
C ARG A 53 -15.79 4.06 22.56
N PRO A 54 -16.28 2.98 23.21
CA PRO A 54 -17.71 2.85 23.52
C PRO A 54 -18.26 4.11 24.20
N GLY A 55 -19.32 4.69 23.64
CA GLY A 55 -19.88 5.97 24.11
C GLY A 55 -19.57 7.18 23.21
N GLY A 56 -18.65 7.06 22.25
CA GLY A 56 -18.51 7.98 21.12
C GLY A 56 -17.91 9.36 21.41
N SER A 57 -17.45 9.63 22.64
CA SER A 57 -16.89 10.92 23.03
C SER A 57 -15.37 11.03 22.86
N GLU A 58 -14.66 9.91 22.78
CA GLU A 58 -13.19 9.86 22.76
C GLU A 58 -12.69 8.88 21.69
N TYR A 59 -11.59 9.24 21.03
CA TYR A 59 -10.86 8.32 20.16
C TYR A 59 -10.18 7.21 20.97
N VAL A 60 -9.97 6.05 20.35
CA VAL A 60 -9.13 5.00 20.94
C VAL A 60 -7.67 5.44 21.02
N ASP A 61 -6.91 4.83 21.93
CA ASP A 61 -5.52 5.21 22.14
C ASP A 61 -4.67 4.99 20.89
N GLY A 62 -3.86 5.99 20.58
CA GLY A 62 -2.98 5.99 19.41
C GLY A 62 -3.70 6.18 18.07
N HIS A 63 -4.97 6.61 18.06
CA HIS A 63 -5.71 6.93 16.83
C HIS A 63 -4.90 7.84 15.90
N ILE A 64 -4.71 7.40 14.66
CA ILE A 64 -4.12 8.21 13.59
C ILE A 64 -5.27 8.82 12.81
N ALA A 65 -5.32 10.16 12.70
CA ALA A 65 -6.39 10.83 11.99
C ALA A 65 -6.35 10.56 10.47
N ALA A 66 -7.50 10.43 9.84
CA ALA A 66 -7.58 10.20 8.40
C ALA A 66 -7.02 11.40 7.63
N SER A 67 -6.22 11.14 6.60
CA SER A 67 -5.58 12.22 5.83
C SER A 67 -6.62 13.05 5.06
N GLY A 68 -6.52 14.38 5.15
CA GLY A 68 -7.30 15.30 4.30
C GLY A 68 -8.75 15.54 4.74
N ARG A 69 -9.17 15.02 5.90
CA ARG A 69 -10.48 15.34 6.51
C ARG A 69 -10.27 16.11 7.82
N SER A 70 -11.23 16.97 8.17
CA SER A 70 -11.24 17.54 9.52
C SER A 70 -11.51 16.42 10.52
N GLN A 71 -10.91 16.50 11.71
CA GLN A 71 -10.99 15.50 12.80
C GLN A 71 -12.41 15.09 13.23
N MET A 72 -13.48 15.66 12.65
CA MET A 72 -14.88 15.32 12.94
C MET A 72 -15.47 14.26 12.00
N GLN A 73 -14.67 13.57 11.17
CA GLN A 73 -15.16 12.58 10.20
C GLN A 73 -14.56 11.17 10.35
N ASP A 74 -13.73 10.93 11.37
CA ASP A 74 -13.13 9.61 11.60
C ASP A 74 -14.09 8.79 12.46
N PHE A 75 -15.00 8.06 11.82
CA PHE A 75 -16.00 7.27 12.52
C PHE A 75 -15.57 5.81 12.66
N ASP A 76 -15.05 5.26 11.56
CA ASP A 76 -14.77 3.84 11.43
C ASP A 76 -13.66 3.54 10.41
N SER A 77 -13.46 2.26 10.19
CA SER A 77 -12.51 1.69 9.22
C SER A 77 -12.60 2.30 7.82
N TRP A 78 -13.79 2.70 7.37
CA TRP A 78 -13.98 3.22 6.02
C TRP A 78 -13.57 4.68 5.89
N SER A 79 -13.57 5.45 6.98
CA SER A 79 -12.98 6.80 7.01
C SER A 79 -11.48 6.78 6.65
N HIS A 80 -10.82 5.63 6.84
CA HIS A 80 -9.39 5.42 6.64
C HIS A 80 -9.03 4.76 5.30
N ILE A 81 -9.97 4.71 4.35
CA ILE A 81 -9.72 4.33 2.96
C ILE A 81 -9.34 5.60 2.17
N LEU A 82 -8.12 5.61 1.61
CA LEU A 82 -7.57 6.73 0.83
C LEU A 82 -8.16 6.83 -0.59
N GLY A 83 -8.75 5.73 -1.05
CA GLY A 83 -9.42 5.63 -2.35
C GLY A 83 -9.30 4.23 -2.94
N ASN A 84 -10.04 4.00 -4.03
CA ASN A 84 -10.05 2.73 -4.75
C ASN A 84 -9.93 2.94 -6.26
N GLY A 85 -9.69 1.84 -6.96
CA GLY A 85 -9.80 1.80 -8.42
C GLY A 85 -9.20 0.53 -9.00
N THR A 86 -9.08 0.51 -10.32
CA THR A 86 -8.55 -0.66 -11.03
C THR A 86 -7.16 -1.04 -10.53
N HIS A 87 -6.87 -2.34 -10.59
CA HIS A 87 -5.60 -2.92 -10.16
C HIS A 87 -4.36 -2.15 -10.66
N ARG A 88 -4.33 -1.83 -11.96
CA ARG A 88 -3.21 -1.11 -12.59
C ARG A 88 -3.11 0.34 -12.13
N ALA A 89 -4.24 1.04 -12.03
CA ALA A 89 -4.26 2.43 -11.59
C ALA A 89 -3.74 2.56 -10.16
N MET A 90 -4.15 1.65 -9.28
CA MET A 90 -3.73 1.69 -7.87
C MET A 90 -2.26 1.34 -7.68
N VAL A 91 -1.73 0.37 -8.44
CA VAL A 91 -0.30 0.06 -8.41
C VAL A 91 0.55 1.24 -8.92
N ILE A 92 0.11 1.93 -9.98
CA ILE A 92 0.81 3.13 -10.47
C ILE A 92 0.77 4.26 -9.45
N LYS A 93 -0.40 4.48 -8.81
CA LYS A 93 -0.60 5.55 -7.82
C LYS A 93 0.17 5.29 -6.52
N TYR A 94 0.38 4.03 -6.13
CA TYR A 94 1.07 3.62 -4.91
C TYR A 94 2.20 2.62 -5.22
N PRO A 95 3.26 3.04 -5.94
CA PRO A 95 4.26 2.12 -6.47
C PRO A 95 5.04 1.37 -5.39
N GLY A 96 5.35 2.02 -4.26
CA GLY A 96 6.03 1.37 -3.14
C GLY A 96 5.20 0.25 -2.48
N ALA A 97 3.88 0.40 -2.41
CA ALA A 97 2.99 -0.66 -1.96
C ALA A 97 2.90 -1.77 -3.01
N GLY A 98 2.75 -1.41 -4.29
CA GLY A 98 2.78 -2.37 -5.40
C GLY A 98 4.04 -3.24 -5.42
N LEU A 99 5.23 -2.66 -5.23
CA LEU A 99 6.51 -3.39 -5.18
C LEU A 99 6.51 -4.44 -4.08
N ARG A 100 6.16 -4.04 -2.85
CA ARG A 100 6.05 -4.95 -1.70
C ARG A 100 5.02 -6.06 -1.91
N GLN A 101 4.02 -5.83 -2.75
CA GLN A 101 2.88 -6.70 -2.95
C GLN A 101 2.93 -7.48 -4.27
N GLY A 102 4.09 -7.55 -4.94
CA GLY A 102 4.32 -8.44 -6.08
C GLY A 102 4.18 -7.79 -7.46
N ALA A 103 3.98 -6.47 -7.55
CA ALA A 103 3.79 -5.77 -8.82
C ALA A 103 5.08 -5.27 -9.48
N GLU A 104 6.25 -5.77 -9.07
CA GLU A 104 7.55 -5.28 -9.51
C GLU A 104 7.71 -5.28 -11.03
N GLU A 105 7.46 -6.41 -11.67
CA GLU A 105 7.61 -6.55 -13.13
C GLU A 105 6.73 -5.55 -13.88
N TYR A 106 5.48 -5.39 -13.46
CA TYR A 106 4.55 -4.43 -14.05
C TYR A 106 5.05 -2.99 -13.89
N LEU A 107 5.57 -2.62 -12.71
CA LEU A 107 6.08 -1.29 -12.44
C LEU A 107 7.35 -0.98 -13.25
N ARG A 108 8.23 -1.97 -13.42
CA ARG A 108 9.43 -1.84 -14.28
C ARG A 108 9.04 -1.63 -15.75
N ASP A 109 8.08 -2.40 -16.27
CA ASP A 109 7.56 -2.21 -17.63
C ASP A 109 6.89 -0.84 -17.79
N ALA A 110 6.02 -0.46 -16.86
CA ALA A 110 5.34 0.84 -16.88
C ALA A 110 6.32 2.02 -16.87
N ALA A 111 7.42 1.92 -16.12
CA ALA A 111 8.46 2.94 -16.04
C ALA A 111 9.24 3.15 -17.37
N GLN A 112 9.19 2.19 -18.29
CA GLN A 112 9.90 2.23 -19.57
C GLN A 112 8.95 2.38 -20.78
N ARG A 113 7.64 2.20 -20.57
CA ARG A 113 6.65 2.15 -21.63
C ARG A 113 6.52 3.48 -22.38
N ARG A 114 6.51 3.40 -23.71
CA ARG A 114 6.26 4.55 -24.59
C ARG A 114 4.87 5.14 -24.33
N GLY A 115 4.78 6.45 -24.18
CA GLY A 115 3.53 7.17 -23.93
C GLY A 115 3.21 7.43 -22.47
N VAL A 116 4.00 6.90 -21.52
CA VAL A 116 3.93 7.32 -20.11
C VAL A 116 4.54 8.71 -19.96
N ALA A 117 3.87 9.59 -19.21
CA ALA A 117 4.34 10.94 -18.96
C ALA A 117 5.74 10.92 -18.29
N PRO A 118 6.70 11.76 -18.71
CA PRO A 118 8.06 11.74 -18.17
C PRO A 118 8.15 11.92 -16.65
N ALA A 119 7.24 12.72 -16.06
CA ALA A 119 7.16 12.90 -14.62
C ALA A 119 6.76 11.60 -13.91
N LEU A 120 5.70 10.93 -14.38
CA LEU A 120 5.28 9.65 -13.83
C LEU A 120 6.36 8.58 -13.99
N ALA A 121 7.00 8.49 -15.16
CA ALA A 121 8.09 7.55 -15.38
C ALA A 121 9.27 7.76 -14.40
N ARG A 122 9.59 9.02 -14.06
CA ARG A 122 10.58 9.36 -13.03
C ARG A 122 10.16 8.91 -11.64
N GLU A 123 8.91 9.15 -11.25
CA GLU A 123 8.37 8.73 -9.95
C GLU A 123 8.42 7.21 -9.80
N LEU A 124 8.02 6.46 -10.83
CA LEU A 124 8.10 4.99 -10.82
C LEU A 124 9.55 4.51 -10.68
N ARG A 125 10.49 5.10 -11.42
CA ARG A 125 11.92 4.73 -11.33
C ARG A 125 12.51 5.04 -9.96
N ALA A 126 12.13 6.16 -9.34
CA ALA A 126 12.56 6.49 -7.99
C ALA A 126 12.07 5.42 -6.99
N ALA A 127 10.79 5.08 -7.02
CA ALA A 127 10.23 4.04 -6.15
C ALA A 127 10.90 2.66 -6.35
N ILE A 128 11.21 2.30 -7.60
CA ILE A 128 11.94 1.06 -7.92
C ILE A 128 13.37 1.11 -7.36
N SER A 129 14.07 2.24 -7.52
CA SER A 129 15.43 2.40 -7.00
C SER A 129 15.50 2.29 -5.48
N ASP A 130 14.52 2.87 -4.77
CA ASP A 130 14.42 2.79 -3.31
C ASP A 130 14.16 1.34 -2.86
N TRP A 131 13.30 0.63 -3.59
CA TRP A 131 13.02 -0.79 -3.36
C TRP A 131 14.25 -1.68 -3.59
N ASP A 132 14.94 -1.49 -4.71
CA ASP A 132 16.17 -2.22 -5.05
C ASP A 132 17.24 -2.00 -3.97
N SER A 133 17.34 -0.78 -3.44
CA SER A 133 18.27 -0.45 -2.35
C SER A 133 17.89 -1.12 -1.03
N SER A 134 16.59 -1.27 -0.77
CA SER A 134 16.06 -1.87 0.47
C SER A 134 16.10 -3.40 0.45
N THR A 135 16.13 -4.01 -0.73
CA THR A 135 16.14 -5.46 -0.95
C THR A 135 17.50 -6.00 -1.35
N ALA A 136 18.45 -5.12 -1.67
CA ALA A 136 19.82 -5.51 -1.96
C ALA A 136 20.40 -6.31 -0.77
N PRO A 137 20.99 -7.51 -1.02
CA PRO A 137 21.65 -8.25 0.05
C PRO A 137 22.77 -7.38 0.63
N VAL A 138 22.81 -7.30 1.97
CA VAL A 138 23.92 -6.66 2.69
C VAL A 138 25.20 -7.32 2.21
N ARG A 139 26.05 -6.57 1.49
CA ARG A 139 27.39 -7.04 1.18
C ARG A 139 28.16 -7.12 2.49
N LEU A 140 28.23 -8.33 3.06
CA LEU A 140 29.18 -8.64 4.11
C LEU A 140 30.58 -8.45 3.51
N ASN A 141 31.14 -7.25 3.66
CA ASN A 141 32.50 -6.97 3.26
C ASN A 141 33.43 -7.92 4.02
N GLY A 142 34.28 -8.59 3.25
CA GLY A 142 35.08 -9.72 3.70
C GLY A 142 35.95 -9.40 4.91
N VAL A 143 35.84 -10.27 5.91
CA VAL A 143 36.89 -10.45 6.90
C VAL A 143 37.99 -11.24 6.22
N SER A 144 38.99 -10.55 5.68
CA SER A 144 40.27 -11.16 5.36
C SER A 144 40.97 -11.48 6.68
N HIS A 145 40.98 -12.75 7.07
CA HIS A 145 41.93 -13.24 8.05
C HIS A 145 43.27 -13.45 7.34
N SER A 146 44.17 -12.49 7.56
CA SER A 146 45.62 -12.72 7.46
C SER A 146 46.12 -13.46 8.70
#